data_AF-A0A7Y3CSG4-F1
#
_entry.id   AF-A0A7Y3CSG4-F1
#
_cell.length_a   1.000
_cell.length_b   1.000
_cell.length_c   1.000
_cell.angle_alpha   90.00
_cell.angle_beta   90.00
_cell.angle_gamma   90.00
#
_symmetry.space_group_name_H-M   'P 1'
#
loop_
_entity.id
_entity.type
_entity.pdbx_description
1 polymer ?
#
loop_
_entity_poly.entity_id
_entity_poly.type
_entity_poly.pdbx_seq_one_letter_code
_entity_poly.pdbx_strand_id
1 'polypeptide(L)' 'GAVAWAEDGIIEAVAYEGEWPLLAVQWHPERLFMEDSASAALFDGLVARAMANRDAR' A
#
# COMPACT_ATOMS: atom_id res chain seq x y z
N GLY A 1 -8.89 3.12 8.12
CA GLY A 1 -8.52 4.46 8.62
C GLY A 1 -7.04 4.72 8.45
N ALA A 2 -6.42 5.52 9.33
CA ALA A 2 -4.95 5.58 9.42
C ALA A 2 -4.39 4.24 9.95
N VAL A 3 -3.27 3.79 9.38
CA VAL A 3 -2.67 2.47 9.66
C VAL A 3 -1.15 2.50 9.86
N ALA A 4 -0.48 3.61 9.55
CA ALA A 4 0.93 3.82 9.86
C ALA A 4 1.18 5.27 10.27
N TRP A 5 2.17 5.48 11.15
CA TRP A 5 2.56 6.77 11.68
C TRP A 5 4.09 6.87 11.78
N ALA A 6 4.61 8.07 11.57
CA ALA A 6 5.99 8.43 11.92
C ALA A 6 6.13 8.65 13.45
N GLU A 7 7.37 8.74 13.94
CA GLU A 7 7.66 8.94 15.37
C GLU A 7 7.07 10.24 15.94
N ASP A 8 6.90 11.26 15.10
CA ASP A 8 6.29 12.55 15.45
C ASP A 8 4.75 12.53 15.39
N GLY A 9 4.14 11.39 15.05
CA GLY A 9 2.70 11.19 14.97
C GLY A 9 2.07 11.58 13.63
N ILE A 10 2.85 11.98 12.61
CA ILE A 10 2.33 12.20 11.26
C ILE A 10 1.84 10.87 10.69
N ILE A 11 0.65 10.88 10.07
CA ILE A 11 0.09 9.70 9.40
C ILE A 11 0.88 9.44 8.12
N GLU A 12 1.44 8.24 8.00
CA GLU A 12 2.23 7.80 6.85
C GLU A 12 1.46 6.88 5.92
N ALA A 13 0.41 6.21 6.41
CA ALA A 13 -0.46 5.39 5.56
C ALA A 13 -1.92 5.39 6.01
N VAL A 14 -2.81 5.28 5.04
CA VAL A 14 -4.26 5.10 5.25
C VAL A 14 -4.76 3.93 4.41
N ALA A 15 -5.65 3.13 5.00
CA ALA A 15 -6.31 2.02 4.32
C ALA A 15 -7.82 2.17 4.40
N TYR A 16 -8.51 1.76 3.34
CA TYR A 16 -9.95 1.59 3.35
C TYR A 16 -10.31 0.20 3.87
N GLU A 17 -11.29 0.13 4.77
CA GLU A 17 -11.72 -1.13 5.41
C GLU A 17 -12.89 -1.81 4.69
N GLY A 18 -13.40 -1.21 3.61
CA GLY A 18 -14.44 -1.82 2.78
C GLY A 18 -13.88 -2.79 1.74
N GLU A 19 -14.75 -3.24 0.82
CA GLU A 19 -14.41 -4.29 -0.14
C GLU A 19 -13.36 -3.88 -1.18
N TRP A 20 -13.21 -2.57 -1.42
CA TRP A 20 -12.22 -2.06 -2.35
C TRP A 20 -10.84 -1.99 -1.67
N PRO A 21 -9.83 -2.69 -2.21
CA PRO A 21 -8.49 -2.78 -1.62
C PRO A 21 -7.69 -1.50 -1.83
N LEU A 22 -8.05 -0.44 -1.11
CA LEU A 22 -7.37 0.85 -1.17
C LEU A 22 -6.39 0.99 -0.01
N LEU A 23 -5.13 1.23 -0.37
CA LEU A 23 -4.04 1.61 0.52
C LEU A 23 -3.33 2.81 -0.10
N ALA A 24 -3.09 3.86 0.68
CA ALA A 24 -2.31 5.01 0.28
C ALA A 24 -1.19 5.26 1.29
N VAL A 25 -0.02 5.66 0.79
CA VAL A 25 1.18 5.94 1.58
C VAL A 25 1.67 7.35 1.27
N GLN A 26 2.26 8.01 2.25
CA GLN A 26 2.77 9.37 2.11
C GLN A 26 4.19 9.39 1.54
N TRP A 27 5.01 8.38 1.83
CA TRP A 27 6.35 8.24 1.23
C TRP A 27 6.26 7.82 -0.25
N HIS A 28 7.42 7.81 -0.92
CA HIS A 28 7.56 7.48 -2.32
C HIS A 28 8.11 6.04 -2.52
N PRO A 29 7.29 4.98 -2.38
CA PRO A 29 7.77 3.60 -2.49
C PRO A 29 8.36 3.29 -3.88
N GLU A 30 7.96 4.01 -4.92
CA GLU A 30 8.49 3.88 -6.28
C GLU A 30 9.99 4.25 -6.38
N ARG A 31 10.49 5.04 -5.42
CA ARG A 31 11.92 5.39 -5.34
C ARG A 31 12.72 4.43 -4.46
N LEU A 32 12.05 3.61 -3.66
CA LEU A 32 12.66 2.80 -2.60
C LEU A 32 12.59 1.30 -2.84
N PHE A 33 11.73 0.82 -3.76
CA PHE A 33 11.44 -0.60 -3.93
C PHE A 33 12.66 -1.52 -4.20
N MET A 34 13.79 -0.98 -4.67
CA MET A 34 15.01 -1.77 -4.88
C MET A 34 15.80 -2.02 -3.59
N GLU A 35 15.64 -1.15 -2.58
CA GLU A 35 16.45 -1.12 -1.36
C GLU A 35 15.61 -1.39 -0.09
N ASP A 36 14.29 -1.17 -0.16
CA ASP A 36 13.32 -1.42 0.89
C ASP A 36 12.29 -2.46 0.47
N SER A 37 12.32 -3.62 1.14
CA SER A 37 11.41 -4.73 0.87
C SER A 37 9.96 -4.40 1.21
N ALA A 38 9.70 -3.49 2.15
CA ALA A 38 8.35 -3.04 2.46
C ALA A 38 7.77 -2.24 1.29
N SER A 39 8.55 -1.31 0.73
CA SER A 39 8.17 -0.57 -0.48
C SER A 39 7.94 -1.48 -1.69
N ALA A 40 8.74 -2.53 -1.87
CA ALA A 40 8.51 -3.53 -2.92
C ALA A 40 7.18 -4.29 -2.72
N ALA A 41 6.90 -4.72 -1.49
CA ALA A 41 5.69 -5.50 -1.17
C ALA A 41 4.38 -4.75 -1.45
N LEU A 42 4.38 -3.41 -1.38
CA LEU A 42 3.21 -2.60 -1.75
C LEU A 42 2.80 -2.82 -3.21
N PHE A 43 3.77 -2.90 -4.12
CA PHE A 43 3.52 -3.12 -5.54
C PHE A 43 3.12 -4.57 -5.83
N ASP A 44 3.75 -5.54 -5.17
CA ASP A 44 3.36 -6.96 -5.28
C ASP A 44 1.90 -7.16 -4.85
N GLY A 45 1.51 -6.56 -3.73
CA GLY A 45 0.13 -6.59 -3.24
C GLY A 45 -0.85 -5.93 -4.20
N LEU A 46 -0.49 -4.78 -4.77
CA LEU A 46 -1.30 -4.08 -5.76
C LEU A 46 -1.54 -4.94 -7.00
N VAL A 47 -0.49 -5.53 -7.57
CA VAL A 47 -0.58 -6.39 -8.76
C VAL A 47 -1.41 -7.64 -8.47
N ALA A 48 -1.14 -8.33 -7.38
CA ALA A 48 -1.86 -9.54 -7.01
C ALA A 48 -3.37 -9.28 -6.87
N ARG A 49 -3.74 -8.16 -6.24
CA ARG A 49 -5.15 -7.80 -6.07
C ARG A 49 -5.79 -7.31 -7.37
N ALA A 50 -5.05 -6.64 -8.25
CA ALA A 50 -5.52 -6.30 -9.58
C ALA A 50 -5.80 -7.56 -10.43
N MET A 51 -4.94 -8.57 -10.34
CA MET A 51 -5.15 -9.88 -10.97
C MET A 51 -6.40 -10.58 -10.42
N ALA A 52 -6.55 -10.67 -9.11
CA ALA A 52 -7.73 -11.27 -8.49
C ALA A 52 -9.04 -10.55 -8.90
N ASN A 53 -9.03 -9.21 -8.96
CA ASN A 53 -10.18 -8.43 -9.43
C ASN A 53 -10.47 -8.63 -10.93
N ARG A 54 -9.45 -8.89 -11.75
CA ARG A 54 -9.62 -9.22 -13.16
C ARG A 54 -10.26 -10.59 -13.32
N ASP A 55 -9.82 -11.58 -12.56
CA ASP A 55 -10.28 -12.97 -12.68
C ASP A 55 -11.71 -13.17 -12.11
N ALA A 56 -12.15 -12.28 -11.21
CA ALA A 56 -13.49 -12.27 -10.65
C ALA A 56 -14.57 -11.60 -11.54
N ARG A 57 -14.18 -11.07 -12.71
CA ARG A 57 -15.07 -10.41 -13.68
C ARG A 57 -15.36 -11.32 -14.86
#